data_AF-A0A3D3T5T5-F1
#
_entry.id   AF-A0A3D3T5T5-F1
#
_cell.length_a   1.000
_cell.length_b   1.000
_cell.length_c   1.000
_cell.angle_alpha   90.00
_cell.angle_beta   90.00
_cell.angle_gamma   90.00
#
_symmetry.space_group_name_H-M   'P 1'
#
loop_
_entity.id
_entity.type
_entity.pdbx_description
1 polymer ?
#
loop_
_entity_poly.entity_id
_entity_poly.type
_entity_poly.pdbx_seq_one_letter_code
_entity_poly.pdbx_strand_id
1 'polypeptide(L)'
;TSFDSILIHRQQPKVVQRCTIGRFETALSLLDIDSIGAGGGSIIHLDARGIPQVGPQSAGSMPGPVCSGRGGTEPTVTDCMAVMGFIDPDNYLGGQYELDIEAAKNALEKKVGNALGWDATRTAAGAYALVVANMANALRELSVSRGRDPRKCTFIAYGGALPVFSASMCQKLGITDLIIPGQSSAFSAYGLLEADYIRRESATIGWLVGSEDGYGHMIATRDRLE
;
A
#
# COMPACT_ATOMS: atom_id res chain seq x y z
N THR A 1 0.34 -2.09 -8.67
CA THR A 1 0.99 -2.22 -7.35
C THR A 1 0.30 -1.27 -6.40
N SER A 2 0.22 -1.60 -5.12
CA SER A 2 -0.55 -0.84 -4.11
C SER A 2 0.32 -0.38 -2.95
N PHE A 3 -0.19 0.60 -2.22
CA PHE A 3 0.19 0.88 -0.84
C PHE A 3 -1.03 0.60 0.03
N ASP A 4 -0.87 -0.34 0.96
CA ASP A 4 -1.92 -0.85 1.83
C ASP A 4 -1.65 -0.39 3.26
N SER A 5 -2.69 0.05 3.95
CA SER A 5 -2.57 0.64 5.28
C SER A 5 -3.72 0.23 6.19
N ILE A 6 -3.41 0.05 7.47
CA ILE A 6 -4.38 -0.28 8.51
C ILE A 6 -4.01 0.47 9.79
N LEU A 7 -5.02 0.88 10.54
CA LEU A 7 -4.87 1.50 11.85
C LEU A 7 -5.24 0.49 12.94
N ILE A 8 -4.27 0.16 13.80
CA ILE A 8 -4.47 -0.71 14.96
C ILE A 8 -4.57 0.16 16.21
N HIS A 9 -5.62 -0.04 17.01
CA HIS A 9 -5.82 0.71 18.25
C HIS A 9 -5.99 -0.25 19.42
N ARG A 10 -5.25 -0.01 20.52
CA ARG A 10 -5.28 -0.88 21.72
C ARG A 10 -5.05 -2.36 21.37
N GLN A 11 -4.10 -2.62 20.48
CA GLN A 11 -3.75 -3.96 20.00
C GLN A 11 -4.91 -4.71 19.29
N GLN A 12 -5.94 -4.00 18.86
CA GLN A 12 -7.07 -4.58 18.13
C GLN A 12 -7.17 -3.95 16.74
N PRO A 13 -7.07 -4.76 15.66
CA PRO A 13 -7.42 -4.29 14.34
C PRO A 13 -8.95 -4.19 14.24
N LYS A 14 -9.42 -3.18 13.51
CA LYS A 14 -10.85 -3.04 13.25
C LYS A 14 -11.27 -4.04 12.16
N VAL A 15 -12.38 -4.73 12.40
CA VAL A 15 -13.03 -5.60 11.40
C VAL A 15 -14.24 -4.84 10.85
N VAL A 16 -14.34 -4.76 9.52
CA VAL A 16 -15.49 -4.22 8.80
C VAL A 16 -16.38 -5.38 8.39
N GLN A 17 -17.66 -5.29 8.74
CA GLN A 17 -18.68 -6.22 8.25
C GLN A 17 -19.34 -5.65 7.00
N ARG A 18 -19.73 -6.55 6.09
CA ARG A 18 -20.35 -6.23 4.81
C ARG A 18 -19.48 -5.35 3.94
N CYS A 19 -18.39 -5.92 3.42
CA CYS A 19 -17.52 -5.21 2.51
C CYS A 19 -18.05 -5.25 1.07
N THR A 20 -17.78 -4.19 0.32
CA THR A 20 -18.01 -4.13 -1.13
C THR A 20 -16.79 -4.71 -1.86
N ILE A 21 -17.00 -5.68 -2.76
CA ILE A 21 -15.97 -6.19 -3.68
C ILE A 21 -16.36 -5.77 -5.09
N GLY A 22 -15.62 -4.80 -5.64
CA GLY A 22 -15.97 -4.18 -6.92
C GLY A 22 -17.32 -3.47 -6.83
N ARG A 23 -18.35 -4.04 -7.46
CA ARG A 23 -19.73 -3.52 -7.44
C ARG A 23 -20.69 -4.33 -6.55
N PHE A 24 -20.18 -5.34 -5.86
CA PHE A 24 -20.98 -6.30 -5.12
C PHE A 24 -20.87 -6.05 -3.63
N GLU A 25 -22.00 -5.78 -2.99
CA GLU A 25 -22.13 -5.85 -1.54
C GLU A 25 -22.05 -7.32 -1.10
N THR A 26 -21.15 -7.61 -0.17
CA THR A 26 -20.98 -8.97 0.34
C THR A 26 -21.34 -9.02 1.83
N ALA A 27 -21.53 -10.23 2.37
CA ALA A 27 -21.64 -10.42 3.82
C ALA A 27 -20.28 -10.70 4.48
N LEU A 28 -19.18 -10.55 3.74
CA LEU A 28 -17.85 -10.88 4.25
C LEU A 28 -17.43 -9.88 5.32
N SER A 29 -16.62 -10.39 6.26
CA SER A 29 -15.94 -9.58 7.26
C SER A 29 -14.46 -9.53 6.91
N LEU A 30 -13.91 -8.32 6.79
CA LEU A 30 -12.51 -8.10 6.44
C LEU A 30 -11.87 -7.16 7.47
N LEU A 31 -10.54 -7.18 7.54
CA LEU A 31 -9.81 -6.14 8.26
C LEU A 31 -10.02 -4.79 7.57
N ASP A 32 -10.07 -3.71 8.36
CA ASP A 32 -10.24 -2.32 7.92
C ASP A 32 -8.96 -1.80 7.25
N ILE A 33 -8.62 -2.38 6.09
CA ILE A 33 -7.47 -2.03 5.27
C ILE A 33 -7.92 -1.03 4.20
N ASP A 34 -7.14 0.03 4.05
CA ASP A 34 -7.28 1.00 2.96
C ASP A 34 -6.10 0.88 1.99
N SER A 35 -6.39 0.93 0.69
CA SER A 35 -5.44 0.64 -0.37
C SER A 35 -5.49 1.71 -1.44
N ILE A 36 -4.34 2.33 -1.73
CA ILE A 36 -4.21 3.28 -2.84
C ILE A 36 -3.24 2.77 -3.90
N GLY A 37 -3.42 3.26 -5.13
CA GLY A 37 -2.56 2.96 -6.28
C GLY A 37 -1.20 3.68 -6.24
N ALA A 38 -0.40 3.43 -5.21
CA ALA A 38 0.91 4.05 -5.03
C ALA A 38 1.93 2.98 -4.60
N GLY A 39 2.62 2.35 -5.56
CA GLY A 39 3.66 1.38 -5.29
C GLY A 39 4.88 1.60 -6.18
N GLY A 40 5.92 0.76 -6.02
CA GLY A 40 7.15 0.88 -6.83
C GLY A 40 6.87 0.83 -8.34
N GLY A 41 5.87 0.06 -8.77
CA GLY A 41 5.48 -0.01 -10.17
C GLY A 41 4.49 1.06 -10.62
N SER A 42 4.12 2.05 -9.81
CA SER A 42 3.22 3.12 -10.26
C SER A 42 3.90 3.97 -11.33
N ILE A 43 3.18 4.25 -12.42
CA ILE A 43 3.72 4.96 -13.58
C ILE A 43 3.74 6.46 -13.33
N ILE A 44 4.83 7.12 -13.75
CA ILE A 44 4.99 8.57 -13.73
C ILE A 44 4.60 9.12 -15.10
N HIS A 45 3.66 10.07 -15.12
CA HIS A 45 3.20 10.66 -16.38
C HIS A 45 2.79 12.11 -16.19
N LEU A 46 2.53 12.80 -17.30
CA LEU A 46 1.82 14.08 -17.30
C LEU A 46 0.35 13.84 -17.61
N ASP A 47 -0.55 14.49 -16.89
CA ASP A 47 -1.96 14.50 -17.26
C ASP A 47 -2.22 15.38 -18.50
N ALA A 48 -3.49 15.44 -18.93
CA ALA A 48 -3.90 16.24 -20.09
C ALA A 48 -3.62 17.75 -19.95
N ARG A 49 -3.30 18.23 -18.74
CA ARG A 49 -2.98 19.63 -18.43
C ARG A 49 -1.46 19.84 -18.26
N GLY A 50 -0.64 18.82 -18.45
CA GLY A 50 0.81 18.89 -18.25
C GLY A 50 1.23 18.85 -16.77
N ILE A 51 0.36 18.39 -15.87
CA ILE A 51 0.68 18.28 -14.44
C ILE A 51 1.26 16.87 -14.16
N PRO A 52 2.39 16.76 -13.44
CA PRO A 52 2.95 15.48 -13.03
C PRO A 52 1.98 14.67 -12.16
N GLN A 53 1.85 13.37 -12.49
CA GLN A 53 1.05 12.39 -11.77
C GLN A 53 1.87 11.13 -11.50
N VAL A 54 1.48 10.41 -10.44
CA VAL A 54 2.00 9.08 -10.11
C VAL A 54 0.82 8.11 -9.95
N GLY A 55 0.75 7.10 -10.81
CA GLY A 55 -0.40 6.20 -10.88
C GLY A 55 -1.66 6.88 -11.46
N PRO A 56 -2.83 6.22 -11.40
CA PRO A 56 -3.08 4.93 -10.75
C PRO A 56 -2.57 3.72 -11.57
N GLN A 57 -2.20 3.91 -12.83
CA GLN A 57 -1.67 2.84 -13.67
C GLN A 57 -0.35 2.31 -13.10
N SER A 58 -0.12 1.01 -13.29
CA SER A 58 1.08 0.36 -12.81
C SER A 58 1.68 -0.56 -13.86
N ALA A 59 3.01 -0.53 -13.99
CA ALA A 59 3.78 -1.44 -14.83
C ALA A 59 3.88 -2.87 -14.27
N GLY A 60 3.38 -3.10 -13.05
CA GLY A 60 3.42 -4.40 -12.37
C GLY A 60 4.85 -4.91 -12.19
N SER A 61 5.01 -6.23 -12.22
CA SER A 61 6.31 -6.92 -12.25
C SER A 61 6.77 -7.28 -13.66
N MET A 62 5.84 -7.37 -14.61
CA MET A 62 6.05 -7.64 -16.03
C MET A 62 5.09 -6.73 -16.84
N PRO A 63 5.59 -5.83 -17.71
CA PRO A 63 7.00 -5.65 -18.08
C PRO A 63 7.85 -4.98 -16.98
N GLY A 64 7.23 -4.41 -15.94
CA GLY A 64 7.92 -3.84 -14.80
C GLY A 64 8.57 -2.47 -15.06
N PRO A 65 9.37 -1.97 -14.09
CA PRO A 65 10.14 -0.72 -14.22
C PRO A 65 11.09 -0.72 -15.41
N VAL A 66 11.41 0.45 -15.97
CA VAL A 66 12.33 0.58 -17.11
C VAL A 66 13.72 0.06 -16.73
N CYS A 67 14.21 0.40 -15.54
CA CYS A 67 15.50 -0.02 -15.00
C CYS A 67 15.63 -1.54 -14.87
N SER A 68 14.53 -2.30 -14.90
CA SER A 68 14.59 -3.76 -14.82
C SER A 68 15.00 -4.44 -16.14
N GLY A 69 15.09 -3.69 -17.26
CA GLY A 69 15.52 -4.23 -18.56
C GLY A 69 14.55 -5.24 -19.20
N ARG A 70 13.33 -5.37 -18.67
CA ARG A 70 12.34 -6.40 -19.06
C ARG A 70 11.33 -5.96 -20.13
N GLY A 71 11.65 -4.89 -20.86
CA GLY A 71 10.78 -4.33 -21.90
C GLY A 71 9.78 -3.27 -21.40
N GLY A 72 9.90 -2.82 -20.15
CA GLY A 72 9.15 -1.67 -19.64
C GLY A 72 9.62 -0.37 -20.32
N THR A 73 8.67 0.49 -20.69
CA THR A 73 8.96 1.75 -21.42
C THR A 73 8.38 3.00 -20.75
N GLU A 74 7.52 2.81 -19.75
CA GLU A 74 6.94 3.90 -18.97
C GLU A 74 7.71 4.02 -17.64
N PRO A 75 8.21 5.21 -17.27
CA PRO A 75 8.95 5.39 -16.03
C PRO A 75 8.05 5.16 -14.83
N THR A 76 8.61 4.57 -13.78
CA THR A 76 7.91 4.18 -12.56
C THR A 76 8.53 4.79 -11.31
N VAL A 77 7.87 4.60 -10.17
CA VAL A 77 8.43 4.98 -8.86
C VAL A 77 9.75 4.25 -8.59
N THR A 78 9.89 2.98 -8.99
CA THR A 78 11.15 2.23 -8.86
C THR A 78 12.26 2.83 -9.72
N ASP A 79 11.95 3.30 -10.93
CA ASP A 79 12.92 4.03 -11.76
C ASP A 79 13.41 5.30 -11.05
N CYS A 80 12.51 6.03 -10.41
CA CYS A 80 12.87 7.22 -9.62
C CYS A 80 13.78 6.85 -8.44
N MET A 81 13.46 5.79 -7.70
CA MET A 81 14.28 5.31 -6.58
C MET A 81 15.68 4.90 -7.04
N ALA A 82 15.77 4.22 -8.18
CA ALA A 82 17.04 3.79 -8.76
C ALA A 82 17.89 5.00 -9.19
N VAL A 83 17.30 5.97 -9.90
CA VAL A 83 17.99 7.19 -10.34
C VAL A 83 18.46 8.07 -9.17
N MET A 84 17.70 8.13 -8.09
CA MET A 84 18.09 8.86 -6.88
C MET A 84 19.10 8.10 -6.00
N GLY A 85 19.47 6.86 -6.36
CA GLY A 85 20.43 6.04 -5.61
C GLY A 85 19.87 5.43 -4.32
N PHE A 86 18.55 5.30 -4.18
CA PHE A 86 17.93 4.59 -3.05
C PHE A 86 17.98 3.07 -3.19
N ILE A 87 18.21 2.59 -4.41
CA ILE A 87 18.37 1.18 -4.73
C ILE A 87 19.78 1.00 -5.28
N ASP A 88 20.51 0.05 -4.71
CA ASP A 88 21.80 -0.38 -5.23
C ASP A 88 21.58 -1.11 -6.58
N PRO A 89 22.08 -0.57 -7.70
CA PRO A 89 21.86 -1.16 -9.03
C PRO A 89 22.52 -2.54 -9.19
N ASP A 90 23.59 -2.80 -8.44
CA ASP A 90 24.38 -4.04 -8.56
C ASP A 90 23.88 -5.14 -7.61
N ASN A 91 23.04 -4.79 -6.65
CA ASN A 91 22.57 -5.69 -5.60
C ASN A 91 21.03 -5.79 -5.53
N TYR A 92 20.32 -5.42 -6.59
CA TYR A 92 18.86 -5.53 -6.59
C TYR A 92 18.42 -7.00 -6.52
N LEU A 93 17.54 -7.29 -5.55
CA LEU A 93 17.12 -8.66 -5.19
C LEU A 93 18.31 -9.61 -4.92
N GLY A 94 19.37 -9.10 -4.27
CA GLY A 94 20.57 -9.88 -3.94
C GLY A 94 21.47 -10.11 -5.15
N GLY A 95 21.49 -9.17 -6.10
CA GLY A 95 22.30 -9.23 -7.32
C GLY A 95 21.71 -10.12 -8.42
N GLN A 96 20.44 -10.54 -8.29
CA GLN A 96 19.77 -11.33 -9.32
C GLN A 96 19.42 -10.52 -10.58
N TYR A 97 19.34 -9.20 -10.45
CA TYR A 97 19.03 -8.29 -11.53
C TYR A 97 19.95 -7.07 -11.43
N GLU A 98 20.64 -6.78 -12.51
CA GLU A 98 21.34 -5.51 -12.69
C GLU A 98 20.35 -4.46 -13.16
N LEU A 99 20.38 -3.27 -12.56
CA LEU A 99 19.47 -2.18 -12.93
C LEU A 99 20.09 -1.25 -13.97
N ASP A 100 19.39 -1.06 -15.09
CA ASP A 100 19.78 -0.08 -16.12
C ASP A 100 19.33 1.34 -15.71
N ILE A 101 20.21 2.02 -14.98
CA ILE A 101 19.96 3.39 -14.49
C ILE A 101 19.85 4.39 -15.65
N GLU A 102 20.63 4.21 -16.72
CA GLU A 102 20.61 5.13 -17.86
C GLU A 102 19.30 5.01 -18.66
N ALA A 103 18.76 3.79 -18.81
CA ALA A 103 17.44 3.60 -19.40
C ALA A 103 16.34 4.30 -18.56
N ALA A 104 16.41 4.20 -17.24
CA ALA A 104 15.49 4.90 -16.35
C ALA A 104 15.59 6.43 -16.46
N LYS A 105 16.81 6.99 -16.49
CA LYS A 105 17.03 8.43 -16.70
C LYS A 105 16.42 8.90 -18.01
N ASN A 106 16.73 8.20 -19.10
CA ASN A 106 16.22 8.51 -20.43
C ASN A 106 14.69 8.47 -20.48
N ALA A 107 14.06 7.49 -19.82
CA ALA A 107 12.61 7.39 -19.75
C ALA A 107 11.98 8.54 -18.97
N LEU A 108 12.54 8.90 -17.81
CA LEU A 108 12.06 10.02 -16.98
C LEU A 108 12.13 11.35 -17.74
N GLU A 109 13.25 11.64 -18.41
CA GLU A 109 13.42 12.85 -19.21
C GLU A 109 12.45 12.87 -20.39
N LYS A 110 12.43 11.79 -21.18
CA LYS A 110 11.63 11.74 -22.40
C LYS A 110 10.12 11.85 -22.15
N LYS A 111 9.63 11.22 -21.08
CA LYS A 111 8.19 11.10 -20.81
C LYS A 111 7.63 12.24 -19.97
N VAL A 112 8.46 12.86 -19.13
CA VAL A 112 8.02 13.89 -18.17
C VAL A 112 8.96 15.09 -18.18
N GLY A 113 10.26 14.87 -17.94
CA GLY A 113 11.23 15.93 -17.69
C GLY A 113 11.31 16.98 -18.79
N ASN A 114 11.39 16.57 -20.05
CA ASN A 114 11.54 17.45 -21.21
C ASN A 114 10.38 18.46 -21.36
N ALA A 115 9.15 18.02 -21.06
CA ALA A 115 7.98 18.90 -21.15
C ALA A 115 7.94 19.94 -20.01
N LEU A 116 8.65 19.69 -18.91
CA LEU A 116 8.75 20.59 -17.74
C LEU A 116 10.07 21.36 -17.69
N GLY A 117 11.01 21.08 -18.60
CA GLY A 117 12.38 21.60 -18.55
C GLY A 117 13.19 21.07 -17.36
N TRP A 118 12.95 19.82 -16.96
CA TRP A 118 13.63 19.14 -15.85
C TRP A 118 14.53 18.01 -16.37
N ASP A 119 15.67 17.80 -15.72
CA ASP A 119 16.51 16.62 -15.92
C ASP A 119 15.92 15.38 -15.23
N ALA A 120 16.52 14.21 -15.46
CA ALA A 120 16.09 12.95 -14.86
C ALA A 120 16.03 13.00 -13.33
N THR A 121 17.05 13.60 -12.70
CA THR A 121 17.20 13.62 -11.23
C THR A 121 16.10 14.47 -10.58
N ARG A 122 15.85 15.65 -11.13
CA ARG A 122 14.78 16.54 -10.69
C ARG A 122 13.40 15.93 -10.93
N THR A 123 13.23 15.25 -12.06
CA THR A 123 12.00 14.52 -12.37
C THR A 123 11.75 13.40 -11.36
N ALA A 124 12.78 12.59 -11.05
CA ALA A 124 12.72 11.54 -10.05
C ALA A 124 12.41 12.09 -8.66
N ALA A 125 13.08 13.15 -8.23
CA ALA A 125 12.84 13.80 -6.94
C ALA A 125 11.42 14.39 -6.83
N GLY A 126 10.92 15.00 -7.90
CA GLY A 126 9.55 15.50 -7.97
C GLY A 126 8.52 14.39 -7.86
N ALA A 127 8.71 13.30 -8.59
CA ALA A 127 7.86 12.11 -8.53
C ALA A 127 7.89 11.44 -7.14
N TYR A 128 9.07 11.34 -6.52
CA TYR A 128 9.22 10.86 -5.15
C TYR A 128 8.45 11.74 -4.15
N ALA A 129 8.60 13.07 -4.25
CA ALA A 129 7.88 14.00 -3.37
C ALA A 129 6.36 13.86 -3.53
N LEU A 130 5.88 13.64 -4.77
CA LEU A 130 4.47 13.45 -5.08
C LEU A 130 3.94 12.13 -4.51
N VAL A 131 4.65 10.99 -4.71
CA VAL A 131 4.20 9.70 -4.16
C VAL A 131 4.19 9.71 -2.63
N VAL A 132 5.19 10.33 -1.99
CA VAL A 132 5.22 10.51 -0.53
C VAL A 132 4.04 11.36 -0.06
N ALA A 133 3.70 12.44 -0.77
CA ALA A 133 2.55 13.27 -0.44
C ALA A 133 1.23 12.48 -0.54
N ASN A 134 1.06 11.69 -1.60
CA ASN A 134 -0.12 10.85 -1.80
C ASN A 134 -0.26 9.80 -0.70
N MET A 135 0.80 9.04 -0.41
CA MET A 135 0.80 8.04 0.66
C MET A 135 0.56 8.65 2.05
N ALA A 136 1.18 9.80 2.34
CA ALA A 136 0.96 10.51 3.61
C ALA A 136 -0.47 11.05 3.72
N ASN A 137 -1.07 11.54 2.63
CA ASN A 137 -2.46 11.99 2.64
C ASN A 137 -3.41 10.82 2.90
N ALA A 138 -3.22 9.67 2.25
CA ALA A 138 -4.01 8.48 2.49
C ALA A 138 -3.92 8.01 3.95
N LEU A 139 -2.72 7.97 4.55
CA LEU A 139 -2.58 7.66 5.98
C LEU A 139 -3.24 8.68 6.90
N ARG A 140 -3.20 9.97 6.54
CA ARG A 140 -3.89 11.02 7.31
C ARG A 140 -5.40 10.82 7.25
N GLU A 141 -5.94 10.56 6.07
CA GLU A 141 -7.37 10.30 5.87
C GLU A 141 -7.81 9.04 6.63
N LEU A 142 -7.04 7.95 6.55
CA LEU A 142 -7.26 6.75 7.35
C LEU A 142 -7.30 7.10 8.84
N SER A 143 -6.27 7.77 9.37
CA SER A 143 -6.20 8.07 10.80
C SER A 143 -7.35 8.99 11.27
N VAL A 144 -7.59 10.09 10.55
CA VAL A 144 -8.59 11.11 10.91
C VAL A 144 -10.01 10.58 10.80
N SER A 145 -10.33 9.78 9.77
CA SER A 145 -11.65 9.16 9.63
C SER A 145 -11.96 8.14 10.74
N ARG A 146 -10.93 7.59 11.39
CA ARG A 146 -11.06 6.77 12.62
C ARG A 146 -10.93 7.60 13.91
N GLY A 147 -10.91 8.92 13.82
CA GLY A 147 -10.84 9.84 14.96
C GLY A 147 -9.49 9.81 15.69
N ARG A 148 -8.40 9.48 14.99
CA ARG A 148 -7.05 9.39 15.57
C ARG A 148 -6.13 10.46 15.01
N ASP A 149 -5.26 10.95 15.89
CA ASP A 149 -4.18 11.86 15.53
C ASP A 149 -2.98 11.01 15.09
N PRO A 150 -2.55 11.08 13.82
CA PRO A 150 -1.43 10.28 13.32
C PRO A 150 -0.15 10.53 14.11
N ARG A 151 0.06 11.73 14.68
CA ARG A 151 1.25 12.08 15.47
C ARG A 151 1.41 11.24 16.75
N LYS A 152 0.33 10.61 17.21
CA LYS A 152 0.30 9.75 18.40
C LYS A 152 0.41 8.26 18.05
N CYS A 153 0.68 7.94 16.79
CA CYS A 153 0.84 6.58 16.31
C CYS A 153 2.31 6.24 16.13
N THR A 154 2.65 4.98 16.33
CA THR A 154 3.88 4.39 15.80
C THR A 154 3.60 3.91 14.38
N PHE A 155 4.43 4.30 13.42
CA PHE A 155 4.32 3.82 12.05
C PHE A 155 5.16 2.55 11.87
N ILE A 156 4.52 1.46 11.45
CA ILE A 156 5.22 0.22 11.10
C ILE A 156 5.26 0.13 9.58
N ALA A 157 6.46 0.27 9.01
CA ALA A 157 6.66 0.25 7.56
C ALA A 157 7.27 -1.09 7.14
N TYR A 158 6.54 -1.85 6.32
CA TYR A 158 6.98 -3.13 5.76
C TYR A 158 6.59 -3.28 4.29
N GLY A 159 7.02 -4.36 3.67
CA GLY A 159 7.02 -4.56 2.22
C GLY A 159 8.35 -4.17 1.59
N GLY A 160 8.52 -4.47 0.30
CA GLY A 160 9.80 -4.27 -0.37
C GLY A 160 10.19 -2.81 -0.60
N ALA A 161 9.21 -1.92 -0.81
CA ALA A 161 9.47 -0.53 -1.20
C ALA A 161 9.16 0.50 -0.09
N LEU A 162 8.17 0.24 0.77
CA LEU A 162 7.68 1.21 1.76
C LEU A 162 8.76 1.77 2.70
N PRO A 163 9.76 0.97 3.18
CA PRO A 163 10.82 1.50 4.02
C PRO A 163 11.54 2.73 3.42
N VAL A 164 11.70 2.80 2.09
CA VAL A 164 12.33 3.92 1.37
C VAL A 164 11.53 5.23 1.46
N PHE A 165 10.22 5.14 1.65
CA PHE A 165 9.33 6.31 1.79
C PHE A 165 9.06 6.69 3.25
N SER A 166 9.28 5.75 4.16
CA SER A 166 8.76 5.78 5.53
C SER A 166 9.20 7.02 6.32
N ALA A 167 10.48 7.39 6.27
CA ALA A 167 10.99 8.57 6.97
C ALA A 167 10.34 9.87 6.47
N SER A 168 10.25 10.04 5.15
CA SER A 168 9.61 11.20 4.52
C SER A 168 8.11 11.28 4.82
N MET A 169 7.44 10.12 4.88
CA MET A 169 6.03 10.04 5.30
C MET A 169 5.86 10.43 6.76
N CYS A 170 6.70 9.91 7.67
CA CYS A 170 6.68 10.28 9.09
C CYS A 170 6.86 11.78 9.28
N GLN A 171 7.82 12.39 8.57
CA GLN A 171 8.07 13.83 8.62
C GLN A 171 6.81 14.63 8.20
N LYS A 172 6.13 14.25 7.12
CA LYS A 172 4.89 14.92 6.67
C LYS A 172 3.70 14.71 7.62
N LEU A 173 3.68 13.60 8.34
CA LEU A 173 2.60 13.26 9.28
C LEU A 173 2.86 13.74 10.70
N GLY A 174 4.10 14.16 11.01
CA GLY A 174 4.54 14.47 12.37
C GLY A 174 4.61 13.22 13.26
N ILE A 175 4.82 12.05 12.67
CA ILE A 175 5.03 10.79 13.40
C ILE A 175 6.49 10.75 13.85
N THR A 176 6.69 10.46 15.13
CA THR A 176 8.03 10.43 15.74
C THR A 176 8.56 9.00 15.94
N ASP A 177 7.67 8.01 15.99
CA ASP A 177 8.02 6.61 16.17
C ASP A 177 7.85 5.82 14.87
N LEU A 178 8.94 5.29 14.34
CA LEU A 178 8.98 4.47 13.13
C LEU A 178 9.64 3.12 13.43
N ILE A 179 8.98 2.03 13.03
CA ILE A 179 9.51 0.67 13.11
C ILE A 179 9.58 0.10 11.70
N ILE A 180 10.77 -0.37 11.32
CA ILE A 180 10.99 -1.14 10.09
C ILE A 180 11.44 -2.55 10.53
N PRO A 181 10.58 -3.59 10.39
CA PRO A 181 10.97 -4.94 10.72
C PRO A 181 12.16 -5.41 9.87
N GLY A 182 13.08 -6.20 10.44
CA GLY A 182 14.26 -6.70 9.72
C GLY A 182 13.88 -7.45 8.43
N GLN A 183 12.86 -8.30 8.51
CA GLN A 183 12.29 -9.03 7.36
C GLN A 183 11.15 -8.25 6.68
N SER A 184 11.28 -6.93 6.54
CA SER A 184 10.23 -6.04 6.01
C SER A 184 9.62 -6.55 4.69
N SER A 185 10.44 -6.98 3.74
CA SER A 185 10.00 -7.48 2.43
C SER A 185 9.12 -8.73 2.50
N ALA A 186 9.29 -9.58 3.53
CA ALA A 186 8.56 -10.82 3.73
C ALA A 186 7.59 -10.77 4.92
N PHE A 187 7.32 -9.58 5.47
CA PHE A 187 6.61 -9.43 6.74
C PHE A 187 5.19 -10.00 6.72
N SER A 188 4.48 -9.93 5.58
CA SER A 188 3.17 -10.56 5.41
C SER A 188 3.23 -12.09 5.48
N ALA A 189 4.29 -12.70 4.92
CA ALA A 189 4.50 -14.14 5.01
C ALA A 189 4.87 -14.55 6.44
N TYR A 190 5.68 -13.73 7.13
CA TYR A 190 5.97 -13.91 8.54
C TYR A 190 4.69 -13.88 9.40
N GLY A 191 3.80 -12.91 9.17
CA GLY A 191 2.51 -12.84 9.86
C GLY A 191 1.62 -14.07 9.65
N LEU A 192 1.69 -14.72 8.48
CA LEU A 192 1.00 -15.98 8.23
C LEU A 192 1.59 -17.15 9.04
N LEU A 193 2.91 -17.21 9.21
CA LEU A 193 3.57 -18.25 10.00
C LEU A 193 3.24 -18.17 11.49
N GLU A 194 3.02 -16.95 12.00
CA GLU A 194 2.65 -16.68 13.40
C GLU A 194 1.13 -16.73 13.64
N ALA A 195 0.32 -16.94 12.59
CA ALA A 195 -1.13 -16.89 12.71
C ALA A 195 -1.68 -18.19 13.33
N ASP A 196 -2.61 -18.03 14.27
CA ASP A 196 -3.41 -19.15 14.78
C ASP A 196 -4.34 -19.71 13.69
N TYR A 197 -4.61 -21.01 13.76
CA TYR A 197 -5.69 -21.60 12.98
C TYR A 197 -7.04 -21.16 13.54
N ILE A 198 -7.72 -20.26 12.84
CA ILE A 198 -9.04 -19.73 13.22
C ILE A 198 -10.06 -20.09 12.15
N ARG A 199 -11.10 -20.82 12.54
CA ARG A 199 -12.33 -21.00 11.75
C ARG A 199 -13.44 -20.15 12.36
N ARG A 200 -14.08 -19.32 11.55
CA ARG A 200 -15.24 -18.54 11.95
C ARG A 200 -16.45 -18.96 11.14
N GLU A 201 -17.50 -19.37 11.84
CA GLU A 201 -18.81 -19.63 11.25
C GLU A 201 -19.81 -18.60 11.76
N SER A 202 -20.77 -18.27 10.92
CA SER A 202 -21.80 -17.30 11.26
C SER A 202 -23.12 -17.67 10.59
N ALA A 203 -24.20 -17.65 11.36
CA ALA A 203 -25.56 -17.78 10.87
C ALA A 203 -26.39 -16.58 11.37
N THR A 204 -27.27 -16.07 10.51
CA THR A 204 -28.20 -15.00 10.88
C THR A 204 -29.49 -15.62 11.42
N ILE A 205 -29.93 -15.18 12.59
CA ILE A 205 -31.23 -15.54 13.16
C ILE A 205 -32.13 -14.29 13.19
N GLY A 206 -33.37 -14.42 12.73
CA GLY A 206 -34.39 -13.41 12.96
C GLY A 206 -34.98 -13.59 14.36
N TRP A 207 -34.98 -12.54 15.17
CA TRP A 207 -35.58 -12.58 16.50
C TRP A 207 -36.29 -11.25 16.80
N LEU A 208 -37.53 -11.36 17.29
CA LEU A 208 -38.27 -10.23 17.84
C LEU A 208 -37.88 -10.08 19.32
N VAL A 209 -37.22 -8.98 19.66
CA VAL A 209 -36.76 -8.74 21.04
C VAL A 209 -37.95 -8.80 22.01
N GLY A 210 -37.88 -9.71 22.99
CA GLY A 210 -38.92 -9.90 24.02
C GLY A 210 -39.81 -11.14 23.82
N SER A 211 -39.63 -11.91 22.74
CA SER A 211 -40.36 -13.16 22.52
C SER A 211 -39.60 -14.37 23.08
N GLU A 212 -40.29 -15.31 23.74
CA GLU A 212 -39.68 -16.48 24.42
C GLU A 212 -39.06 -17.51 23.44
N ASP A 213 -39.53 -17.55 22.20
CA ASP A 213 -39.11 -18.43 21.10
C ASP A 213 -37.71 -18.12 20.56
N GLY A 214 -37.16 -16.93 20.82
CA GLY A 214 -35.82 -16.55 20.35
C GLY A 214 -34.68 -17.39 20.91
N TYR A 215 -34.79 -17.80 22.18
CA TYR A 215 -33.75 -18.61 22.84
C TYR A 215 -33.63 -19.99 22.20
N GLY A 216 -34.76 -20.62 21.85
CA GLY A 216 -34.78 -21.91 21.18
C GLY A 216 -34.12 -21.87 19.80
N HIS A 217 -34.44 -20.84 19.00
CA HIS A 217 -33.81 -20.65 17.68
C HIS A 217 -32.30 -20.38 17.77
N MET A 218 -31.85 -19.62 18.78
CA MET A 218 -30.43 -19.36 19.02
C MET A 218 -29.68 -20.66 19.36
N ILE A 219 -30.22 -21.47 20.29
CA ILE A 219 -29.62 -22.76 20.68
C ILE A 219 -29.53 -23.70 19.48
N ALA A 220 -30.63 -23.89 18.75
CA ALA A 220 -30.64 -24.77 17.58
C ALA A 220 -29.69 -24.33 16.46
N THR A 221 -29.43 -23.02 16.35
CA THR A 221 -28.47 -22.48 15.39
C THR A 221 -27.04 -22.68 15.85
N ARG A 222 -26.74 -22.46 17.13
CA ARG A 222 -25.42 -22.76 17.72
C ARG A 222 -25.06 -24.23 17.50
N ASP A 223 -25.99 -25.15 17.80
CA ASP A 223 -25.76 -26.60 17.67
C ASP A 223 -25.51 -27.06 16.22
N ARG A 224 -25.85 -26.23 15.23
CA ARG A 224 -25.52 -26.49 13.80
C ARG A 224 -24.13 -25.99 13.41
N LEU A 225 -23.60 -25.02 14.14
CA LEU A 225 -22.29 -24.39 13.88
C LEU A 225 -21.15 -25.04 14.67
N GLU A 226 -21.48 -25.84 15.69
CA GLU A 226 -20.53 -26.69 16.46
C GLU A 226 -20.34 -28.06 15.79
#